data_AF-A0A947GF32-F1
#
_entry.id   AF-A0A947GF32-F1
#
_cell.length_a   1.000
_cell.length_b   1.000
_cell.length_c   1.000
_cell.angle_alpha   90.00
_cell.angle_beta   90.00
_cell.angle_gamma   90.00
#
_symmetry.space_group_name_H-M   'P 1'
#
loop_
_entity.id
_entity.type
_entity.pdbx_description
1 polymer ?
#
loop_
_entity_poly.entity_id
_entity_poly.type
_entity_poly.pdbx_seq_one_letter_code
_entity_poly.pdbx_strand_id
1 'polypeptide(L)'
;MKRPRDTSTLDLFRDIRPELVVPRFEEAEVRAWTRARRLSRAIARTLEDDGRSRDEIAAALSEMIDEKVTRAMLDAYASQEKPHAISATRLAGLVAITGDARPFNALLADAGLIVVDQKYEALLKRERARELKERAEREEQAADAEWRARR
;
A
#
# COMPACT_ATOMS: atom_id res chain seq x y z
N MET A 1 -7.28 -23.87 -36.21
CA MET A 1 -6.16 -22.99 -36.62
C MET A 1 -6.40 -21.60 -36.02
N LYS A 2 -5.42 -21.04 -35.28
CA LYS A 2 -5.53 -19.65 -34.77
C LYS A 2 -5.50 -18.69 -35.96
N ARG A 3 -6.49 -17.80 -36.06
CA ARG A 3 -6.51 -16.74 -37.08
C ARG A 3 -5.26 -15.86 -36.96
N PRO A 4 -4.66 -15.40 -38.07
CA PRO A 4 -3.55 -14.44 -38.04
C PRO A 4 -3.98 -13.19 -37.28
N ARG A 5 -3.10 -12.65 -36.42
CA ARG A 5 -3.36 -11.39 -35.71
C ARG A 5 -3.37 -10.24 -36.72
N ASP A 6 -4.35 -9.36 -36.60
CA ASP A 6 -4.43 -8.14 -37.38
C ASP A 6 -3.23 -7.22 -37.04
N THR A 7 -2.41 -6.91 -38.04
CA THR A 7 -1.22 -6.08 -37.89
C THR A 7 -1.48 -4.60 -38.15
N SER A 8 -2.70 -4.24 -38.58
CA SER A 8 -3.10 -2.87 -38.92
C SER A 8 -3.67 -2.10 -37.72
N THR A 9 -4.24 -2.81 -36.75
CA THR A 9 -4.76 -2.20 -35.52
C THR A 9 -3.63 -1.91 -34.55
N LEU A 10 -3.41 -0.62 -34.24
CA LEU A 10 -2.49 -0.19 -33.17
C LEU A 10 -2.96 -0.78 -31.82
N ASP A 11 -2.01 -1.32 -31.04
CA ASP A 11 -2.30 -1.83 -29.71
C ASP A 11 -2.52 -0.67 -28.73
N LEU A 12 -3.79 -0.32 -28.54
CA LEU A 12 -4.24 0.76 -27.65
C LEU A 12 -3.91 0.52 -26.16
N PHE A 13 -3.51 -0.71 -25.79
CA PHE A 13 -3.20 -1.08 -24.41
C PHE A 13 -1.71 -1.21 -24.14
N ARG A 14 -0.85 -0.93 -25.14
CA ARG A 14 0.61 -1.06 -25.03
C ARG A 14 1.19 -0.29 -23.83
N ASP A 15 0.60 0.87 -23.52
CA ASP A 15 1.09 1.76 -22.47
C ASP A 15 0.22 1.73 -21.19
N ILE A 16 -0.85 0.93 -21.16
CA ILE A 16 -1.71 0.81 -19.98
C ILE A 16 -1.08 -0.16 -18.99
N ARG A 17 -0.57 0.37 -17.88
CA ARG A 17 -0.12 -0.44 -16.74
C ARG A 17 -1.26 -0.57 -15.74
N PRO A 18 -1.56 -1.78 -15.25
CA PRO A 18 -2.55 -1.96 -14.20
C PRO A 18 -2.09 -1.23 -12.94
N GLU A 19 -3.03 -0.59 -12.25
CA GLU A 19 -2.77 -0.01 -10.94
C GLU A 19 -2.32 -1.11 -9.97
N LEU A 20 -1.28 -0.81 -9.19
CA LEU A 20 -0.81 -1.73 -8.17
C LEU A 20 -1.84 -1.78 -7.03
N VAL A 21 -2.27 -2.99 -6.66
CA VAL A 21 -3.17 -3.21 -5.52
C VAL A 21 -2.53 -2.76 -4.20
N VAL A 22 -1.19 -2.86 -4.12
CA VAL A 22 -0.40 -2.43 -2.96
C VAL A 22 0.52 -1.30 -3.42
N PRO A 23 0.25 -0.04 -3.03
CA PRO A 23 1.11 1.07 -3.38
C PRO A 23 2.43 0.99 -2.61
N ARG A 24 3.56 1.00 -3.32
CA ARG A 24 4.90 0.96 -2.73
C ARG A 24 5.82 1.96 -3.42
N PHE A 25 6.82 2.43 -2.67
CA PHE A 25 7.98 3.07 -3.28
C PHE A 25 8.88 2.00 -3.90
N GLU A 26 9.58 2.36 -4.96
CA GLU A 26 10.68 1.54 -5.45
C GLU A 26 11.78 1.49 -4.38
N GLU A 27 12.43 0.34 -4.22
CA GLU A 27 13.41 0.17 -3.14
C GLU A 27 14.53 1.23 -3.23
N ALA A 28 14.94 1.59 -4.46
CA ALA A 28 15.93 2.61 -4.71
C ALA A 28 15.53 4.02 -4.21
N GLU A 29 14.23 4.35 -4.20
CA GLU A 29 13.74 5.67 -3.77
C GLU A 29 13.85 5.86 -2.26
N VAL A 30 13.52 4.80 -1.50
CA VAL A 30 13.46 4.84 -0.04
C VAL A 30 14.62 4.11 0.65
N ARG A 31 15.61 3.64 -0.10
CA ARG A 31 16.76 2.91 0.45
C ARG A 31 17.48 3.76 1.51
N ALA A 32 17.59 3.20 2.72
CA ALA A 32 18.31 3.82 3.81
C ALA A 32 18.89 2.77 4.76
N TRP A 33 19.91 3.17 5.52
CA TRP A 33 20.61 2.30 6.46
C TRP A 33 19.80 1.97 7.73
N THR A 34 18.83 2.81 8.09
CA THR A 34 17.98 2.61 9.27
C THR A 34 16.51 2.79 8.91
N ARG A 35 15.64 2.14 9.69
CA ARG A 35 14.17 2.22 9.52
C ARG A 35 13.64 3.65 9.58
N ALA A 36 14.12 4.43 10.55
CA ALA A 36 13.76 5.83 10.70
C ALA A 36 14.11 6.63 9.45
N ARG A 37 15.32 6.43 8.89
CA ARG A 37 15.75 7.12 7.66
C ARG A 37 14.96 6.68 6.43
N ARG A 38 14.58 5.40 6.33
CA ARG A 38 13.70 4.90 5.26
C ARG A 38 12.34 5.60 5.32
N LEU A 39 11.77 5.72 6.51
CA LEU A 39 10.50 6.44 6.71
C LEU A 39 10.63 7.93 6.38
N SER A 40 11.70 8.61 6.82
CA SER A 40 11.93 10.01 6.46
C SER A 40 12.04 10.21 4.94
N ARG A 41 12.71 9.29 4.22
CA ARG A 41 12.74 9.30 2.74
C ARG A 41 11.36 9.10 2.13
N ALA A 42 10.58 8.15 2.64
CA ALA A 42 9.22 7.90 2.18
C ALA A 42 8.33 9.16 2.36
N ILE A 43 8.44 9.83 3.51
CA ILE A 43 7.74 11.10 3.79
C ILE A 43 8.23 12.19 2.84
N ALA A 44 9.54 12.34 2.65
CA ALA A 44 10.11 13.32 1.72
C ALA A 44 9.53 13.14 0.30
N ARG A 45 9.55 11.90 -0.19
CA ARG A 45 9.04 11.54 -1.52
C ARG A 45 7.55 11.78 -1.66
N THR A 46 6.76 11.43 -0.64
CA THR A 46 5.31 11.69 -0.60
C THR A 46 5.01 13.17 -0.76
N LEU A 47 5.73 13.99 0.01
CA LEU A 47 5.55 15.43 0.02
C LEU A 47 6.10 16.13 -1.23
N GLU A 48 7.03 15.49 -1.96
CA GLU A 48 7.47 15.93 -3.28
C GLU A 48 6.46 15.59 -4.38
N ASP A 49 5.90 14.37 -4.33
CA ASP A 49 4.96 13.86 -5.34
C ASP A 49 3.55 14.49 -5.24
N ASP A 50 3.16 14.98 -4.06
CA ASP A 50 1.85 15.59 -3.82
C ASP A 50 1.63 16.91 -4.61
N GLY A 51 2.70 17.66 -4.89
CA GLY A 51 2.67 18.88 -5.69
C GLY A 51 2.17 20.15 -4.98
N ARG A 52 1.52 20.05 -3.80
CA ARG A 52 1.21 21.21 -2.95
C ARG A 52 2.44 21.72 -2.21
N SER A 53 2.40 22.98 -1.79
CA SER A 53 3.45 23.56 -0.95
C SER A 53 3.44 22.95 0.46
N ARG A 54 4.59 22.96 1.15
CA ARG A 54 4.67 22.46 2.53
C ARG A 54 3.79 23.23 3.51
N ASP A 55 3.54 24.51 3.25
CA ASP A 55 2.66 25.33 4.08
C ASP A 55 1.20 24.90 3.91
N GLU A 56 0.75 24.62 2.68
CA GLU A 56 -0.60 24.07 2.41
C GLU A 56 -0.79 22.69 3.02
N ILE A 57 0.20 21.79 2.87
CA ILE A 57 0.14 20.45 3.46
C ILE A 57 0.12 20.53 4.99
N ALA A 58 0.91 21.41 5.60
CA ALA A 58 0.91 21.60 7.05
C ALA A 58 -0.43 22.13 7.56
N ALA A 59 -1.05 23.08 6.84
CA ALA A 59 -2.37 23.59 7.16
C ALA A 59 -3.45 22.50 7.07
N ALA A 60 -3.50 21.77 5.97
CA ALA A 60 -4.46 20.68 5.76
C ALA A 60 -4.27 19.55 6.79
N LEU A 61 -3.02 19.21 7.11
CA LEU A 61 -2.72 18.22 8.13
C LEU A 61 -3.17 18.70 9.51
N SER A 62 -2.95 19.98 9.82
CA SER A 62 -3.35 20.55 11.12
C SER A 62 -4.85 20.51 11.32
N GLU A 63 -5.61 20.87 10.28
CA GLU A 63 -7.07 20.82 10.27
C GLU A 63 -7.57 19.38 10.45
N MET A 64 -6.97 18.42 9.74
CA MET A 64 -7.39 17.04 9.80
C MET A 64 -7.20 16.41 11.19
N ILE A 65 -6.08 16.68 11.86
CA ILE A 65 -5.73 16.03 13.13
C ILE A 65 -6.08 16.86 14.37
N ASP A 66 -6.65 18.05 14.18
CA ASP A 66 -6.96 19.02 15.24
C ASP A 66 -5.73 19.38 16.11
N GLU A 67 -4.55 19.48 15.48
CA GLU A 67 -3.28 19.82 16.14
C GLU A 67 -2.44 20.70 15.23
N LYS A 68 -1.76 21.71 15.79
CA LYS A 68 -0.87 22.58 15.00
C LYS A 68 0.33 21.81 14.45
N VAL A 69 0.38 21.65 13.14
CA VAL A 69 1.56 21.21 12.37
C VAL A 69 2.11 22.39 11.59
N THR A 70 3.44 22.53 11.61
CA THR A 70 4.13 23.60 10.89
C THR A 70 4.96 23.03 9.74
N ARG A 71 5.26 23.87 8.74
CA ARG A 71 6.21 23.52 7.67
C ARG A 71 7.53 22.99 8.21
N ALA A 72 8.09 23.62 9.24
CA ALA A 72 9.35 23.19 9.86
C ALA A 72 9.27 21.77 10.45
N MET A 73 8.10 21.35 10.94
CA MET A 73 7.87 19.99 11.40
C MET A 73 7.85 18.99 10.24
N LEU A 74 7.19 19.34 9.12
CA LEU A 74 7.21 18.50 7.91
C LEU A 74 8.63 18.34 7.36
N ASP A 75 9.41 19.42 7.32
CA ASP A 75 10.81 19.40 6.89
C ASP A 75 11.67 18.59 7.87
N ALA A 76 11.33 18.60 9.16
CA ALA A 76 11.99 17.76 10.15
C ALA A 76 11.68 16.28 9.96
N TYR A 77 10.44 15.91 9.66
CA TYR A 77 10.05 14.52 9.42
C TYR A 77 10.65 13.95 8.13
N ALA A 78 10.77 14.78 7.09
CA ALA A 78 11.40 14.41 5.82
C ALA A 78 12.95 14.31 5.91
N SER A 79 13.57 14.87 6.94
CA SER A 79 15.03 14.88 7.10
C SER A 79 15.56 13.58 7.71
N GLN A 80 16.58 12.99 7.08
CA GLN A 80 17.28 11.80 7.59
C GLN A 80 18.30 12.10 8.72
N GLU A 81 18.68 13.37 8.88
CA GLU A 81 19.68 13.82 9.84
C GLU A 81 19.06 14.27 11.16
N LYS A 82 17.78 14.64 11.14
CA LYS A 82 17.07 15.10 12.33
C LYS A 82 16.44 13.91 13.07
N PRO A 83 16.54 13.84 14.40
CA PRO A 83 15.96 12.74 15.20
C PRO A 83 14.44 12.89 15.41
N HIS A 84 13.73 13.57 14.52
CA HIS A 84 12.29 13.83 14.67
C HIS A 84 11.48 12.73 13.99
N ALA A 85 11.03 11.75 14.78
CA ALA A 85 10.06 10.77 14.31
C ALA A 85 8.67 11.40 14.21
N ILE A 86 8.01 11.18 13.08
CA ILE A 86 6.58 11.47 12.95
C ILE A 86 5.79 10.55 13.88
N SER A 87 4.76 11.08 14.55
CA SER A 87 3.85 10.24 15.33
C SER A 87 2.95 9.42 14.40
N ALA A 88 2.41 8.30 14.89
CA ALA A 88 1.50 7.47 14.11
C ALA A 88 0.27 8.26 13.62
N THR A 89 -0.32 9.12 14.48
CA THR A 89 -1.47 9.96 14.14
C THR A 89 -1.16 10.96 13.02
N ARG A 90 0.01 11.61 13.07
CA ARG A 90 0.42 12.56 12.02
C ARG A 90 0.74 11.85 10.70
N LEU A 91 1.31 10.65 10.76
CA LEU A 91 1.52 9.84 9.56
C LEU A 91 0.19 9.43 8.93
N ALA A 92 -0.77 8.98 9.75
CA ALA A 92 -2.12 8.65 9.28
C ALA A 92 -2.81 9.87 8.65
N GLY A 93 -2.70 11.03 9.29
CA GLY A 93 -3.22 12.27 8.73
C GLY A 93 -2.56 12.64 7.41
N LEU A 94 -1.23 12.52 7.33
CA LEU A 94 -0.48 12.81 6.11
C LEU A 94 -0.95 11.93 4.95
N VAL A 95 -1.06 10.62 5.17
CA VAL A 95 -1.56 9.66 4.16
C VAL A 95 -2.98 10.00 3.74
N ALA A 96 -3.85 10.39 4.67
CA ALA A 96 -5.23 10.72 4.36
C ALA A 96 -5.37 12.02 3.55
N ILE A 97 -4.55 13.05 3.80
CA ILE A 97 -4.61 14.30 3.01
C ILE A 97 -3.92 14.18 1.65
N THR A 98 -2.90 13.34 1.51
CA THR A 98 -2.18 13.17 0.23
C THR A 98 -2.77 12.03 -0.62
N GLY A 99 -3.55 11.13 -0.01
CA GLY A 99 -4.05 9.92 -0.66
C GLY A 99 -2.94 8.89 -0.93
N ASP A 100 -1.74 9.10 -0.41
CA ASP A 100 -0.58 8.25 -0.68
C ASP A 100 -0.31 7.30 0.49
N ALA A 101 -0.67 6.02 0.32
CA ALA A 101 -0.45 4.99 1.34
C ALA A 101 0.97 4.39 1.34
N ARG A 102 1.86 4.78 0.41
CA ARG A 102 3.23 4.25 0.32
C ARG A 102 4.04 4.44 1.61
N PRO A 103 3.93 5.55 2.39
CA PRO A 103 4.63 5.71 3.66
C PRO A 103 4.26 4.66 4.71
N PHE A 104 3.00 4.25 4.78
CA PHE A 104 2.61 3.16 5.67
C PHE A 104 3.22 1.83 5.23
N ASN A 105 3.22 1.53 3.94
CA ASN A 105 3.88 0.32 3.43
C ASN A 105 5.39 0.35 3.71
N ALA A 106 6.05 1.52 3.67
CA ALA A 106 7.45 1.66 4.07
C ALA A 106 7.67 1.40 5.57
N LEU A 107 6.74 1.83 6.43
CA LEU A 107 6.78 1.60 7.88
C LEU A 107 6.53 0.12 8.24
N LEU A 108 5.58 -0.52 7.57
CA LEU A 108 5.05 -1.84 7.91
C LEU A 108 5.78 -3.00 7.23
N ALA A 109 6.63 -2.74 6.24
CA ALA A 109 7.33 -3.76 5.45
C ALA A 109 8.02 -4.83 6.31
N ASP A 110 8.75 -4.42 7.35
CA ASP A 110 9.51 -5.33 8.21
C ASP A 110 8.61 -6.16 9.15
N ALA A 111 7.36 -5.74 9.37
CA ALA A 111 6.37 -6.50 10.13
C ALA A 111 5.64 -7.56 9.27
N GLY A 112 5.97 -7.65 7.98
CA GLY A 112 5.25 -8.52 7.04
C GLY A 112 3.82 -8.06 6.76
N LEU A 113 3.52 -6.79 7.04
CA LEU A 113 2.20 -6.20 6.85
C LEU A 113 2.19 -5.29 5.62
N ILE A 114 1.04 -5.21 4.98
CA ILE A 114 0.78 -4.35 3.83
C ILE A 114 -0.49 -3.53 4.06
N VAL A 115 -0.50 -2.31 3.55
CA VAL A 115 -1.70 -1.48 3.47
C VAL A 115 -2.31 -1.64 2.08
N VAL A 116 -3.60 -1.94 2.07
CA VAL A 116 -4.45 -2.05 0.88
C VAL A 116 -5.66 -1.14 1.06
N ASP A 117 -6.15 -0.57 -0.04
CA ASP A 117 -7.36 0.25 -0.02
C ASP A 117 -8.56 -0.54 0.51
N GLN A 118 -9.41 0.13 1.30
CA GLN A 118 -10.62 -0.46 1.85
C GLN A 118 -11.57 -1.00 0.77
N LYS A 119 -11.54 -0.44 -0.45
CA LYS A 119 -12.34 -0.93 -1.59
C LYS A 119 -12.11 -2.42 -1.91
N TYR A 120 -10.95 -2.96 -1.54
CA TYR A 120 -10.62 -4.37 -1.72
C TYR A 120 -11.10 -5.29 -0.58
N GLU A 121 -11.67 -4.75 0.50
CA GLU A 121 -12.07 -5.54 1.68
C GLU A 121 -13.06 -6.67 1.31
N ALA A 122 -14.08 -6.37 0.50
CA ALA A 122 -15.05 -7.35 0.04
C ALA A 122 -14.42 -8.46 -0.82
N LEU A 123 -13.44 -8.08 -1.66
CA LEU A 123 -12.69 -9.04 -2.50
C LEU A 123 -11.87 -9.99 -1.63
N LEU A 124 -11.15 -9.46 -0.63
CA LEU A 124 -10.36 -10.26 0.30
C LEU A 124 -11.24 -11.22 1.10
N LYS A 125 -12.39 -10.75 1.59
CA LYS A 125 -13.39 -11.60 2.27
C LYS A 125 -13.88 -12.74 1.37
N ARG A 126 -14.16 -12.44 0.09
CA ARG A 126 -14.60 -13.45 -0.89
C ARG A 126 -13.54 -14.52 -1.12
N GLU A 127 -12.29 -14.13 -1.37
CA GLU A 127 -11.21 -15.11 -1.60
C GLU A 127 -10.97 -15.97 -0.36
N ARG A 128 -11.02 -15.38 0.84
CA ARG A 128 -10.92 -16.15 2.08
C ARG A 128 -12.04 -17.18 2.23
N ALA A 129 -13.26 -16.84 1.82
CA ALA A 129 -14.38 -17.79 1.84
C ALA A 129 -14.20 -18.92 0.82
N ARG A 130 -13.60 -18.66 -0.34
CA ARG A 130 -13.28 -19.68 -1.35
C ARG A 130 -12.25 -20.68 -0.84
N GLU A 131 -11.18 -20.21 -0.23
CA GLU A 131 -10.17 -21.08 0.40
C GLU A 131 -10.78 -22.02 1.44
N LEU A 132 -11.72 -21.50 2.26
CA LEU A 132 -12.42 -22.30 3.25
C LEU A 132 -13.33 -23.34 2.61
N LYS A 133 -14.03 -22.99 1.52
CA LYS A 133 -14.88 -23.93 0.77
C LYS A 133 -14.05 -25.07 0.18
N GLU A 134 -12.93 -24.75 -0.48
CA GLU A 134 -12.04 -25.76 -1.05
C GLU A 134 -11.42 -26.69 0.00
N ARG A 135 -11.17 -26.16 1.21
CA ARG A 135 -10.70 -26.97 2.32
C ARG A 135 -11.79 -27.93 2.82
N ALA A 136 -13.01 -27.43 3.00
CA ALA A 136 -14.15 -28.25 3.42
C ALA A 136 -14.46 -29.36 2.42
N GLU A 137 -14.43 -29.05 1.11
CA GLU A 137 -14.63 -30.06 0.05
C GLU A 137 -13.54 -31.14 0.07
N ARG A 138 -12.29 -30.78 0.38
CA ARG A 138 -11.20 -31.75 0.55
C ARG A 138 -11.41 -32.66 1.77
N GLU A 139 -11.86 -32.10 2.89
CA GLU A 139 -12.18 -32.85 4.11
C GLU A 139 -13.36 -33.81 3.89
N GLU A 140 -14.40 -33.38 3.17
CA GLU A 140 -15.54 -34.21 2.77
C GLU A 140 -15.10 -35.40 1.91
N GLN A 141 -14.30 -35.16 0.86
CA GLN A 141 -13.80 -36.22 -0.03
C GLN A 141 -12.93 -37.24 0.71
N ALA A 142 -12.12 -36.79 1.67
CA ALA A 142 -11.30 -37.67 2.50
C ALA A 142 -12.17 -38.57 3.39
N ALA A 143 -13.17 -37.99 4.07
CA ALA A 143 -14.12 -38.75 4.89
C ALA A 143 -14.93 -39.76 4.06
N ASP A 144 -15.37 -39.36 2.88
CA ASP A 144 -16.05 -40.22 1.90
C ASP A 144 -15.18 -41.41 1.47
N ALA A 145 -13.90 -41.17 1.19
CA ALA A 145 -12.95 -42.22 0.83
C ALA A 145 -12.69 -43.19 1.98
N GLU A 146 -12.52 -42.68 3.21
CA GLU A 146 -12.38 -43.50 4.42
C GLU A 146 -13.63 -44.35 4.68
N TRP A 147 -14.82 -43.77 4.52
CA TRP A 147 -16.07 -44.51 4.69
C TRP A 147 -16.24 -45.62 3.65
N ARG A 148 -15.93 -45.33 2.37
CA ARG A 148 -15.93 -46.35 1.31
C ARG A 148 -14.90 -47.45 1.55
N ALA A 149 -13.73 -47.14 2.10
CA ALA A 149 -12.69 -48.13 2.40
C ALA A 149 -13.00 -49.04 3.60
N ARG A 150 -13.87 -48.58 4.52
CA ARG A 150 -14.34 -49.37 5.67
C ARG A 150 -15.57 -50.23 5.37
N ARG A 151 -16.11 -50.15 4.14
CA ARG A 151 -17.29 -50.90 3.69
C ARG A 151 -16.88 -52.01 2.73
#